data_AF-A0A1G5HBQ9-F1
#
_entry.id   AF-A0A1G5HBQ9-F1
#
_cell.length_a   1.000
_cell.length_b   1.000
_cell.length_c   1.000
_cell.angle_alpha   90.00
_cell.angle_beta   90.00
_cell.angle_gamma   90.00
#
_symmetry.space_group_name_H-M   'P 1'
#
loop_
_entity.id
_entity.type
_entity.pdbx_description
1 polymer ?
#
loop_
_entity_poly.entity_id
_entity_poly.type
_entity_poly.pdbx_seq_one_letter_code
_entity_poly.pdbx_strand_id
1 'polypeptide(L)'
;MTREPIRSIQTGLNALGHEPGPIDGLFGRNTREAAERWMAAGGKAAPAPVAPPPPSRPTGAIIHQGSARHPVREIIVHCAATRPDWMARRPIGEKLAEIRRWHTSAPLYWRDIGYHWIIDRDGKVLAGRKETEIGAHAGAVKNRGTLGICLLGGHGSSENGHFSQHYTRHQDVTLRQMIDAISSRTRIRKVSGHNEYAAKACPGFNVPLWLEGA
;
A
#
# COMPACT_ATOMS: atom_id res chain seq x y z
N MET A 1 -13.76 -33.04 -9.18
CA MET A 1 -14.90 -32.16 -8.83
C MET A 1 -15.45 -31.55 -10.11
N THR A 2 -16.77 -31.48 -10.24
CA THR A 2 -17.41 -30.73 -11.34
C THR A 2 -17.27 -29.23 -11.10
N ARG A 3 -17.51 -28.39 -12.13
CA ARG A 3 -17.30 -26.94 -12.03
C ARG A 3 -18.26 -26.25 -11.06
N GLU A 4 -19.48 -26.75 -10.90
CA GLU A 4 -20.50 -26.14 -10.03
C GLU A 4 -20.15 -26.18 -8.53
N PRO A 5 -19.71 -27.30 -7.93
CA PRO A 5 -19.21 -27.32 -6.56
C PRO A 5 -18.08 -26.33 -6.31
N ILE A 6 -17.16 -26.18 -7.27
CA ILE A 6 -16.04 -25.23 -7.13
C ILE A 6 -16.56 -23.79 -7.16
N ARG A 7 -17.54 -23.48 -8.03
CA ARG A 7 -18.19 -22.16 -8.01
C ARG A 7 -18.87 -21.88 -6.69
N SER A 8 -19.54 -22.88 -6.09
CA SER A 8 -20.15 -22.74 -4.77
C SER A 8 -19.12 -22.42 -3.69
N ILE A 9 -17.97 -23.10 -3.69
CA ILE A 9 -16.84 -22.82 -2.79
C ILE A 9 -16.30 -21.41 -3.02
N GLN A 10 -16.06 -21.03 -4.29
CA GLN A 10 -15.59 -19.69 -4.65
C GLN A 10 -16.58 -18.60 -4.21
N THR A 11 -17.88 -18.80 -4.42
CA THR A 11 -18.91 -17.87 -3.95
C THR A 11 -18.90 -17.75 -2.43
N GLY A 12 -18.83 -18.88 -1.71
CA GLY A 12 -18.82 -18.89 -0.24
C GLY A 12 -17.57 -18.20 0.35
N LEU A 13 -16.39 -18.53 -0.16
CA LEU A 13 -15.14 -17.90 0.25
C LEU A 13 -15.14 -16.39 -0.06
N ASN A 14 -15.70 -15.99 -1.21
CA ASN A 14 -15.83 -14.57 -1.57
C ASN A 14 -16.79 -13.83 -0.63
N ALA A 15 -17.97 -14.41 -0.33
CA ALA A 15 -18.95 -13.85 0.60
C ALA A 15 -18.38 -13.70 2.02
N LEU A 16 -17.48 -14.60 2.41
CA LEU A 16 -16.77 -14.56 3.68
C LEU A 16 -15.50 -13.68 3.65
N GLY A 17 -15.21 -12.99 2.54
CA GLY A 17 -14.11 -12.04 2.42
C GLY A 17 -12.72 -12.66 2.20
N HIS A 18 -12.64 -13.93 1.80
CA HIS A 18 -11.37 -14.67 1.62
C HIS A 18 -10.81 -14.66 0.20
N GLU A 19 -11.50 -14.03 -0.75
CA GLU A 19 -11.09 -13.71 -2.14
C GLU A 19 -10.46 -14.91 -2.91
N PRO A 20 -11.29 -15.83 -3.43
CA PRO A 20 -10.82 -17.01 -4.14
C PRO A 20 -10.44 -16.79 -5.61
N GLY A 21 -10.43 -15.53 -6.07
CA GLY A 21 -10.31 -15.18 -7.49
C GLY A 21 -11.65 -15.27 -8.23
N PRO A 22 -11.63 -15.35 -9.57
CA PRO A 22 -12.84 -15.47 -10.39
C PRO A 22 -13.71 -16.65 -9.97
N ILE A 23 -15.04 -16.49 -10.01
CA ILE A 23 -16.02 -17.58 -9.76
C ILE A 23 -16.20 -18.38 -11.05
N ASP A 24 -15.11 -19.01 -11.50
CA ASP A 24 -15.01 -19.68 -12.79
C ASP A 24 -15.23 -21.21 -12.72
N GLY A 25 -15.24 -21.77 -11.51
CA GLY A 25 -15.33 -23.20 -11.26
C GLY A 25 -14.00 -23.94 -11.39
N LEU A 26 -12.87 -23.22 -11.41
CA LEU A 26 -11.52 -23.79 -11.41
C LEU A 26 -10.90 -23.67 -10.02
N PHE A 27 -10.49 -24.79 -9.44
CA PHE A 27 -9.82 -24.79 -8.13
C PHE A 27 -8.34 -24.44 -8.31
N GLY A 28 -8.09 -23.18 -8.69
CA GLY A 28 -6.76 -22.64 -8.94
C GLY A 28 -6.04 -22.22 -7.66
N ARG A 29 -4.85 -21.67 -7.83
CA ARG A 29 -4.01 -21.15 -6.74
C ARG A 29 -4.77 -20.19 -5.81
N ASN A 30 -5.48 -19.21 -6.37
CA ASN A 30 -6.21 -18.22 -5.59
C ASN A 30 -7.32 -18.85 -4.75
N THR A 31 -8.06 -19.81 -5.31
CA THR A 31 -9.12 -20.53 -4.59
C THR A 31 -8.55 -21.41 -3.47
N ARG A 32 -7.40 -22.06 -3.70
CA ARG A 32 -6.68 -22.81 -2.65
C ARG A 32 -6.23 -21.88 -1.52
N GLU A 33 -5.56 -20.78 -1.84
CA GLU A 33 -5.07 -19.82 -0.84
C GLU A 33 -6.22 -19.19 -0.05
N ALA A 34 -7.36 -18.90 -0.69
CA ALA A 34 -8.56 -18.42 -0.01
C ALA A 34 -9.15 -19.44 0.96
N ALA A 35 -9.20 -20.71 0.56
CA ALA A 35 -9.64 -21.79 1.44
C ALA A 35 -8.71 -21.96 2.64
N GLU A 36 -7.39 -21.88 2.43
CA GLU A 36 -6.39 -21.93 3.50
C GLU A 36 -6.55 -20.76 4.49
N ARG A 37 -6.79 -19.53 3.99
CA ARG A 37 -7.10 -18.36 4.84
C ARG A 37 -8.37 -18.57 5.68
N TRP A 38 -9.42 -19.10 5.07
CA TRP A 38 -10.67 -19.40 5.77
C TRP A 38 -10.50 -20.47 6.86
N MET A 39 -9.74 -21.52 6.56
CA MET A 39 -9.41 -22.58 7.53
C MET A 39 -8.56 -22.03 8.69
N ALA A 40 -7.53 -21.23 8.39
CA ALA A 40 -6.70 -20.58 9.40
C ALA A 40 -7.50 -19.61 10.29
N ALA A 41 -8.56 -19.00 9.75
CA ALA A 41 -9.52 -18.18 10.49
C ALA A 41 -10.54 -19.01 11.32
N GLY A 42 -10.41 -20.33 11.37
CA GLY A 42 -11.33 -21.22 12.08
C GLY A 42 -12.73 -21.23 11.48
N GLY A 43 -12.82 -21.08 10.16
CA GLY A 43 -14.09 -21.04 9.43
C GLY A 43 -14.83 -19.69 9.49
N LYS A 44 -14.21 -18.66 10.09
CA LYS A 44 -14.84 -17.34 10.23
C LYS A 44 -14.64 -16.49 8.98
N ALA A 45 -15.51 -15.50 8.82
CA ALA A 45 -15.30 -14.45 7.83
C ALA A 45 -13.95 -13.77 8.07
N ALA A 46 -13.28 -13.37 6.99
CA ALA A 46 -12.14 -12.48 7.08
C ALA A 46 -12.58 -11.22 7.85
N PRO A 47 -11.71 -10.64 8.69
CA PRO A 47 -12.02 -9.39 9.35
C PRO A 47 -12.55 -8.41 8.31
N ALA A 48 -13.70 -7.80 8.60
CA ALA A 48 -14.18 -6.72 7.76
C ALA A 48 -13.03 -5.72 7.63
N PRO A 49 -12.75 -5.19 6.43
CA PRO A 49 -11.88 -4.03 6.35
C PRO A 49 -12.49 -3.02 7.31
N VAL A 50 -11.71 -2.53 8.28
CA VAL A 50 -12.19 -1.45 9.14
C VAL A 50 -12.66 -0.38 8.16
N ALA A 51 -13.94 0.00 8.22
CA ALA A 51 -14.46 0.98 7.28
C ALA A 51 -13.53 2.19 7.33
N PRO A 52 -13.13 2.77 6.17
CA PRO A 52 -12.40 4.02 6.21
C PRO A 52 -13.19 4.97 7.12
N PRO A 53 -12.52 5.71 8.03
CA PRO A 53 -13.22 6.71 8.81
C PRO A 53 -14.00 7.58 7.83
N PRO A 54 -15.24 8.01 8.17
CA PRO A 54 -16.00 8.90 7.30
C PRO A 54 -15.11 10.05 6.85
N PRO A 55 -15.21 10.53 5.60
CA PRO A 55 -14.30 11.52 5.04
C PRO A 55 -14.16 12.66 6.03
N SER A 56 -12.93 12.83 6.52
CA SER A 56 -12.67 13.79 7.58
C SER A 56 -13.02 15.18 7.09
N ARG A 57 -13.79 15.93 7.88
CA ARG A 57 -14.07 17.35 7.61
C ARG A 57 -12.75 18.06 7.27
N PRO A 58 -12.67 18.87 6.19
CA PRO A 58 -11.42 19.48 5.78
C PRO A 58 -10.80 20.27 6.93
N THR A 59 -9.57 19.91 7.30
CA THR A 59 -8.87 20.54 8.42
C THR A 59 -8.20 21.85 8.01
N GLY A 60 -8.14 22.78 8.95
CA GLY A 60 -7.30 23.98 8.85
C GLY A 60 -5.83 23.72 9.19
N ALA A 61 -5.53 22.59 9.84
CA ALA A 61 -4.18 22.24 10.27
C ALA A 61 -3.27 21.93 9.08
N ILE A 62 -1.99 22.25 9.23
CA ILE A 62 -0.95 22.06 8.21
C ILE A 62 0.30 21.50 8.87
N ILE A 63 0.73 20.33 8.43
CA ILE A 63 2.07 19.80 8.74
C ILE A 63 3.08 20.57 7.88
N HIS A 64 4.20 20.95 8.48
CA HIS A 64 5.26 21.67 7.79
C HIS A 64 6.55 20.85 7.80
N GLN A 65 7.23 20.76 6.65
CA GLN A 65 8.47 20.03 6.48
C GLN A 65 9.70 20.94 6.47
N GLY A 66 10.71 20.55 7.25
CA GLY A 66 12.00 21.20 7.33
C GLY A 66 11.97 22.62 7.93
N SER A 67 13.14 23.24 8.04
CA SER A 67 13.30 24.60 8.59
C SER A 67 12.58 25.66 7.75
N ALA A 68 12.50 25.46 6.43
CA ALA A 68 11.77 26.33 5.52
C ALA A 68 10.23 26.18 5.62
N ARG A 69 9.74 25.29 6.49
CA ARG A 69 8.32 25.04 6.75
C ARG A 69 7.51 24.84 5.47
N HIS A 70 7.90 23.88 4.63
CA HIS A 70 7.10 23.57 3.44
C HIS A 70 5.76 22.95 3.85
N PRO A 71 4.60 23.52 3.48
CA PRO A 71 3.32 22.95 3.85
C PRO A 71 3.12 21.62 3.11
N VAL A 72 2.80 20.57 3.88
CA VAL A 72 2.45 19.26 3.33
C VAL A 72 1.09 19.33 2.69
N ARG A 73 1.06 19.07 1.38
CA ARG A 73 -0.13 19.23 0.53
C ARG A 73 -0.40 18.04 -0.39
N GLU A 74 0.47 17.04 -0.39
CA GLU A 74 0.35 15.92 -1.32
C GLU A 74 0.88 14.63 -0.70
N ILE A 75 0.22 13.53 -1.02
CA ILE A 75 0.69 12.17 -0.75
C ILE A 75 1.15 11.56 -2.08
N ILE A 76 2.33 10.96 -2.09
CA ILE A 76 2.84 10.22 -3.25
C ILE A 76 2.97 8.74 -2.85
N VAL A 77 2.26 7.88 -3.57
CA VAL A 77 2.28 6.42 -3.35
C VAL A 77 3.42 5.80 -4.15
N HIS A 78 4.17 4.96 -3.46
CA HIS A 78 5.34 4.25 -3.95
C HIS A 78 5.22 2.75 -3.70
N CYS A 79 6.17 2.00 -4.26
CA CYS A 79 6.37 0.59 -3.99
C CYS A 79 7.86 0.30 -3.78
N ALA A 80 8.16 -0.74 -2.99
CA ALA A 80 9.54 -1.16 -2.74
C ALA A 80 10.16 -1.99 -3.88
N ALA A 81 9.37 -2.34 -4.90
CA ALA A 81 9.74 -3.25 -5.99
C ALA A 81 10.23 -4.63 -5.51
N THR A 82 9.72 -5.06 -4.35
CA THR A 82 10.03 -6.37 -3.75
C THR A 82 9.07 -7.44 -4.25
N ARG A 83 9.53 -8.69 -4.28
CA ARG A 83 8.68 -9.83 -4.61
C ARG A 83 7.66 -10.11 -3.47
N PRO A 84 6.53 -10.79 -3.74
CA PRO A 84 5.53 -11.10 -2.72
C PRO A 84 6.07 -11.90 -1.52
N ASP A 85 7.07 -12.74 -1.74
CA ASP A 85 7.71 -13.62 -0.73
C ASP A 85 8.88 -12.94 0.00
N TRP A 86 9.26 -11.73 -0.40
CA TRP A 86 10.38 -11.01 0.19
C TRP A 86 10.17 -10.79 1.69
N MET A 87 11.06 -11.39 2.50
CA MET A 87 11.01 -11.35 3.97
C MET A 87 9.65 -11.75 4.56
N ALA A 88 8.81 -12.53 3.89
CA ALA A 88 7.40 -12.74 4.25
C ALA A 88 7.18 -13.18 5.73
N ARG A 89 8.10 -13.97 6.30
CA ARG A 89 8.04 -14.46 7.69
C ARG A 89 8.74 -13.57 8.73
N ARG A 90 9.28 -12.43 8.32
CA ARG A 90 10.00 -11.50 9.20
C ARG A 90 9.04 -10.43 9.74
N PRO A 91 9.24 -9.95 10.98
CA PRO A 91 8.50 -8.80 11.49
C PRO A 91 8.71 -7.55 10.63
N ILE A 92 7.69 -6.69 10.54
CA ILE A 92 7.75 -5.44 9.75
C ILE A 92 8.90 -4.51 10.15
N GLY A 93 9.30 -4.51 11.42
CA GLY A 93 10.45 -3.72 11.90
C GLY A 93 11.76 -4.11 11.21
N GLU A 94 11.96 -5.41 10.95
CA GLU A 94 13.15 -5.90 10.24
C GLU A 94 13.08 -5.59 8.74
N LYS A 95 11.89 -5.64 8.14
CA LYS A 95 11.66 -5.21 6.75
C LYS A 95 11.97 -3.72 6.58
N LEU A 96 11.51 -2.87 7.50
CA LEU A 96 11.83 -1.45 7.51
C LEU A 96 13.34 -1.22 7.68
N ALA A 97 13.99 -1.94 8.59
CA ALA A 97 15.43 -1.85 8.78
C ALA A 97 16.20 -2.20 7.49
N GLU A 98 15.76 -3.21 6.76
CA GLU A 98 16.37 -3.61 5.48
C GLU A 98 16.17 -2.56 4.38
N ILE A 99 14.97 -1.97 4.27
CA ILE A 99 14.72 -0.88 3.30
C ILE A 99 15.51 0.38 3.68
N ARG A 100 15.61 0.68 4.98
CA ARG A 100 16.47 1.76 5.47
C ARG A 100 17.92 1.49 5.08
N ARG A 101 18.42 0.27 5.30
CA ARG A 101 19.76 -0.14 4.90
C ARG A 101 20.01 0.08 3.40
N TRP A 102 19.08 -0.30 2.52
CA TRP A 102 19.23 -0.04 1.07
C TRP A 102 19.43 1.44 0.75
N HIS A 103 18.75 2.33 1.47
CA HIS A 103 18.86 3.77 1.26
C HIS A 103 20.11 4.38 1.92
N THR A 104 20.51 3.91 3.10
CA THR A 104 21.60 4.52 3.88
C THR A 104 22.96 3.92 3.58
N SER A 105 23.02 2.75 2.95
CA SER A 105 24.26 2.10 2.51
C SER A 105 24.62 2.47 1.07
N ALA A 106 25.81 2.03 0.64
CA ALA A 106 26.24 2.15 -0.75
C ALA A 106 25.19 1.53 -1.71
N PRO A 107 24.95 2.15 -2.88
CA PRO A 107 25.58 3.37 -3.40
C PRO A 107 24.84 4.67 -3.04
N LEU A 108 23.74 4.61 -2.27
CA LEU A 108 22.83 5.74 -2.10
C LEU A 108 23.25 6.71 -0.99
N TYR A 109 23.73 6.20 0.15
CA TYR A 109 24.21 7.00 1.29
C TYR A 109 23.24 8.09 1.77
N TRP A 110 21.93 7.84 1.67
CA TRP A 110 20.95 8.79 2.20
C TRP A 110 21.05 8.82 3.73
N ARG A 111 20.66 9.95 4.32
CA ARG A 111 20.66 10.12 5.78
C ARG A 111 19.72 9.14 6.50
N ASP A 112 18.64 8.72 5.82
CA ASP A 112 17.63 7.83 6.36
C ASP A 112 16.82 7.20 5.22
N ILE A 113 15.88 6.31 5.54
CA ILE A 113 14.84 5.80 4.63
C ILE A 113 14.12 6.94 3.89
N GLY A 114 13.90 6.76 2.58
CA GLY A 114 13.33 7.82 1.74
C GLY A 114 11.86 8.14 1.98
N TYR A 115 11.09 7.21 2.56
CA TYR A 115 9.64 7.27 2.72
C TYR A 115 9.23 7.63 4.16
N HIS A 116 8.03 8.18 4.33
CA HIS A 116 7.48 8.52 5.64
C HIS A 116 6.71 7.34 6.25
N TRP A 117 6.10 6.50 5.40
CA TRP A 117 5.34 5.34 5.83
C TRP A 117 5.65 4.12 4.96
N ILE A 118 5.72 2.96 5.60
CA ILE A 118 5.78 1.66 4.94
C ILE A 118 4.50 0.88 5.27
N ILE A 119 3.89 0.25 4.26
CA ILE A 119 2.77 -0.67 4.41
C ILE A 119 3.22 -2.07 3.95
N ASP A 120 3.26 -3.01 4.88
CA ASP A 120 3.59 -4.41 4.62
C ASP A 120 2.43 -5.15 3.92
N ARG A 121 2.72 -6.32 3.36
CA ARG A 121 1.78 -7.17 2.64
C ARG A 121 0.57 -7.59 3.47
N ASP A 122 0.69 -7.62 4.80
CA ASP A 122 -0.39 -7.94 5.73
C ASP A 122 -1.18 -6.71 6.20
N GLY A 123 -0.87 -5.51 5.70
CA GLY A 123 -1.50 -4.25 6.07
C GLY A 123 -0.91 -3.58 7.31
N LYS A 124 0.11 -4.17 7.95
CA LYS A 124 0.81 -3.48 9.04
C LYS A 124 1.54 -2.24 8.51
N VAL A 125 1.52 -1.19 9.33
CA VAL A 125 2.15 0.08 9.02
C VAL A 125 3.31 0.32 9.98
N LEU A 126 4.42 0.85 9.46
CA LEU A 126 5.50 1.36 10.30
C LEU A 126 6.01 2.70 9.78
N ALA A 127 6.31 3.60 10.70
CA ALA A 127 6.83 4.92 10.39
C ALA A 127 8.29 4.83 9.92
N GLY A 128 8.58 5.48 8.79
CA GLY A 128 9.93 5.70 8.30
C GLY A 128 10.48 7.03 8.79
N ARG A 129 10.73 7.95 7.85
CA ARG A 129 11.13 9.32 8.14
C ARG A 129 9.97 10.11 8.75
N LYS A 130 10.25 11.04 9.67
CA LYS A 130 9.21 11.90 10.25
C LYS A 130 8.57 12.78 9.18
N GLU A 131 7.27 12.96 9.25
CA GLU A 131 6.50 13.76 8.29
C GLU A 131 6.81 15.25 8.32
N THR A 132 7.49 15.72 9.37
CA THR A 132 8.03 17.07 9.50
C THR A 132 9.41 17.22 8.86
N GLU A 133 9.98 16.15 8.30
CA GLU A 133 11.24 16.16 7.57
C GLU A 133 10.98 15.98 6.07
N ILE A 134 11.86 16.50 5.23
CA ILE A 134 11.76 16.34 3.77
C ILE A 134 12.13 14.90 3.39
N GLY A 135 11.31 14.27 2.55
CA GLY A 135 11.51 12.93 2.00
C GLY A 135 12.70 12.80 1.04
N ALA A 136 12.99 11.57 0.61
CA ALA A 136 13.97 11.27 -0.45
C ALA A 136 13.39 10.27 -1.46
N HIS A 137 12.09 10.39 -1.77
CA HIS A 137 11.33 9.35 -2.48
C HIS A 137 10.95 9.71 -3.93
N ALA A 138 10.89 11.00 -4.30
CA ALA A 138 10.41 11.47 -5.60
C ALA A 138 11.30 12.54 -6.25
N GLY A 139 12.60 12.57 -5.91
CA GLY A 139 13.55 13.56 -6.43
C GLY A 139 13.41 14.95 -5.80
N ALA A 140 14.42 15.80 -6.00
CA ALA A 140 14.62 17.03 -5.23
C ALA A 140 13.45 18.02 -5.27
N VAL A 141 12.77 18.13 -6.42
CA VAL A 141 11.63 19.04 -6.61
C VAL A 141 10.38 18.53 -5.90
N LYS A 142 10.07 17.23 -6.00
CA LYS A 142 8.81 16.66 -5.47
C LYS A 142 8.88 16.20 -4.03
N ASN A 143 10.07 16.03 -3.44
CA ASN A 143 10.20 15.67 -2.02
C ASN A 143 9.68 16.74 -1.03
N ARG A 144 9.57 18.00 -1.47
CA ARG A 144 9.18 19.13 -0.59
C ARG A 144 7.67 19.29 -0.52
N GLY A 145 7.12 19.29 0.70
CA GLY A 145 5.68 19.44 0.94
C GLY A 145 4.88 18.20 0.55
N THR A 146 5.51 17.03 0.53
CA THR A 146 4.88 15.76 0.14
C THR A 146 5.22 14.63 1.11
N LEU A 147 4.30 13.69 1.27
CA LEU A 147 4.49 12.47 2.06
C LEU A 147 4.53 11.25 1.16
N GLY A 148 5.69 10.60 1.08
CA GLY A 148 5.83 9.26 0.48
C GLY A 148 5.27 8.14 1.38
N ILE A 149 4.30 7.38 0.86
CA ILE A 149 3.84 6.11 1.42
C ILE A 149 4.30 4.97 0.50
N CYS A 150 5.02 3.98 1.02
CA CYS A 150 5.58 2.89 0.22
C CYS A 150 4.95 1.54 0.56
N LEU A 151 4.40 0.87 -0.46
CA LEU A 151 3.87 -0.47 -0.39
C LEU A 151 4.99 -1.51 -0.57
N LEU A 152 5.06 -2.52 0.30
CA LEU A 152 5.90 -3.69 0.05
C LEU A 152 5.27 -4.54 -1.05
N GLY A 153 6.05 -4.86 -2.08
CA GLY A 153 5.56 -5.46 -3.32
C GLY A 153 5.95 -4.64 -4.55
N GLY A 154 5.20 -4.84 -5.64
CA GLY A 154 5.35 -4.07 -6.88
C GLY A 154 6.44 -4.58 -7.83
N HIS A 155 7.17 -5.65 -7.50
CA HIS A 155 8.11 -6.26 -8.44
C HIS A 155 7.39 -6.76 -9.69
N GLY A 156 7.91 -6.38 -10.87
CA GLY A 156 7.34 -6.75 -12.16
C GLY A 156 6.06 -5.98 -12.54
N SER A 157 5.70 -4.94 -11.79
CA SER A 157 4.54 -4.10 -12.12
C SER A 157 4.79 -3.21 -13.34
N SER A 158 3.70 -2.81 -13.99
CA SER A 158 3.69 -1.84 -15.07
C SER A 158 3.09 -0.52 -14.58
N GLU A 159 3.41 0.58 -15.27
CA GLU A 159 2.97 1.93 -14.90
C GLU A 159 1.45 2.05 -14.67
N ASN A 160 0.66 1.36 -15.49
CA ASN A 160 -0.79 1.40 -15.48
C ASN A 160 -1.41 0.03 -15.18
N GLY A 161 -0.74 -0.80 -14.37
CA GLY A 161 -1.25 -2.08 -13.92
C GLY A 161 -2.44 -1.93 -12.96
N HIS A 162 -2.97 -3.07 -12.51
CA HIS A 162 -4.02 -3.09 -11.48
C HIS A 162 -3.42 -3.33 -10.10
N PHE A 163 -3.93 -2.62 -9.08
CA PHE A 163 -3.46 -2.74 -7.70
C PHE A 163 -3.40 -4.21 -7.22
N SER A 164 -4.47 -4.97 -7.46
CA SER A 164 -4.62 -6.36 -7.02
C SER A 164 -3.63 -7.35 -7.67
N GLN A 165 -2.95 -6.97 -8.75
CA GLN A 165 -1.94 -7.81 -9.39
C GLN A 165 -0.65 -7.90 -8.55
N HIS A 166 -0.33 -6.86 -7.78
CA HIS A 166 0.95 -6.76 -7.07
C HIS A 166 0.82 -6.53 -5.57
N TYR A 167 -0.36 -6.16 -5.08
CA TYR A 167 -0.63 -5.83 -3.68
C TYR A 167 -1.82 -6.61 -3.13
N THR A 168 -1.97 -6.61 -1.80
CA THR A 168 -3.04 -7.34 -1.11
C THR A 168 -4.20 -6.41 -0.76
N ARG A 169 -5.37 -6.99 -0.51
CA ARG A 169 -6.51 -6.26 0.04
C ARG A 169 -6.22 -5.54 1.36
N HIS A 170 -5.41 -6.15 2.22
CA HIS A 170 -4.99 -5.48 3.46
C HIS A 170 -4.22 -4.19 3.15
N GLN A 171 -3.34 -4.21 2.14
CA GLN A 171 -2.66 -3.01 1.68
C GLN A 171 -3.61 -1.98 1.09
N ASP A 172 -4.63 -2.40 0.32
CA ASP A 172 -5.65 -1.49 -0.25
C ASP A 172 -6.34 -0.70 0.87
N VAL A 173 -6.94 -1.45 1.79
CA VAL A 173 -7.71 -0.91 2.92
C VAL A 173 -6.85 0.01 3.78
N THR A 174 -5.65 -0.45 4.14
CA THR A 174 -4.72 0.34 4.95
C THR A 174 -4.28 1.60 4.22
N LEU A 175 -3.96 1.53 2.92
CA LEU A 175 -3.53 2.70 2.16
C LEU A 175 -4.63 3.77 2.10
N ARG A 176 -5.89 3.38 1.85
CA ARG A 176 -7.04 4.30 1.88
C ARG A 176 -7.20 4.95 3.25
N GLN A 177 -7.21 4.15 4.32
CA GLN A 177 -7.32 4.64 5.69
C GLN A 177 -6.18 5.59 6.06
N MET A 178 -4.95 5.31 5.61
CA MET A 178 -3.82 6.20 5.83
C MET A 178 -3.98 7.53 5.08
N ILE A 179 -4.44 7.50 3.83
CA ILE A 179 -4.74 8.71 3.06
C ILE A 179 -5.78 9.56 3.79
N ASP A 180 -6.85 8.95 4.28
CA ASP A 180 -7.92 9.66 5.03
C ASP A 180 -7.39 10.21 6.36
N ALA A 181 -6.68 9.39 7.13
CA ALA A 181 -6.10 9.81 8.41
C ALA A 181 -5.10 10.95 8.24
N ILE A 182 -4.27 10.95 7.20
CA ILE A 182 -3.36 12.04 6.86
C ILE A 182 -4.14 13.29 6.44
N SER A 183 -5.17 13.12 5.61
CA SER A 183 -6.00 14.23 5.13
C SER A 183 -6.81 14.90 6.25
N SER A 184 -7.09 14.17 7.34
CA SER A 184 -7.77 14.72 8.53
C SER A 184 -6.92 15.67 9.37
N ARG A 185 -5.58 15.58 9.26
CA ARG A 185 -4.61 16.27 10.12
C ARG A 185 -3.71 17.25 9.36
N THR A 186 -3.69 17.19 8.03
CA THR A 186 -3.10 18.21 7.16
C THR A 186 -3.88 18.35 5.86
N ARG A 187 -3.90 19.56 5.30
CA ARG A 187 -4.62 19.85 4.05
C ARG A 187 -3.93 19.21 2.82
N ILE A 188 -4.25 17.94 2.55
CA ILE A 188 -3.87 17.27 1.31
C ILE A 188 -4.76 17.77 0.16
N ARG A 189 -4.11 18.18 -0.93
CA ARG A 189 -4.74 18.66 -2.17
C ARG A 189 -4.64 17.67 -3.32
N LYS A 190 -3.69 16.72 -3.23
CA LYS A 190 -3.43 15.73 -4.26
C LYS A 190 -2.95 14.42 -3.64
N VAL A 191 -3.43 13.30 -4.17
CA VAL A 191 -2.86 11.97 -3.95
C VAL A 191 -2.43 11.45 -5.32
N SER A 192 -1.17 11.04 -5.44
CA SER A 192 -0.55 10.70 -6.72
C SER A 192 0.30 9.44 -6.63
N GLY A 193 0.66 8.88 -7.78
CA GLY A 193 1.68 7.84 -7.91
C GLY A 193 3.05 8.42 -8.27
N HIS A 194 4.13 7.67 -8.00
CA HIS A 194 5.47 8.08 -8.41
C HIS A 194 5.63 8.15 -9.95
N ASN A 195 4.90 7.32 -10.69
CA ASN A 195 4.80 7.30 -12.15
C ASN A 195 4.37 8.65 -12.74
N GLU A 196 3.58 9.46 -12.02
CA GLU A 196 3.20 10.80 -12.47
C GLU A 196 4.37 11.80 -12.49
N TYR A 197 5.51 11.45 -11.89
CA TYR A 197 6.67 12.34 -11.72
C TYR A 197 7.99 11.79 -12.24
N ALA A 198 8.03 10.53 -12.64
CA ALA A 198 9.19 9.89 -13.23
C ALA A 198 8.74 8.79 -14.19
N ALA A 199 9.44 8.60 -15.30
CA ALA A 199 9.22 7.49 -16.23
C ALA A 199 9.60 6.14 -15.59
N LYS A 200 8.73 5.64 -14.70
CA LYS A 200 8.92 4.46 -13.86
C LYS A 200 7.57 3.78 -13.63
N ALA A 201 7.58 2.45 -13.50
CA ALA A 201 6.36 1.71 -13.23
C ALA A 201 5.72 1.99 -11.85
N CYS A 202 6.51 2.40 -10.86
CA CYS A 202 6.09 2.62 -9.47
C CYS A 202 4.91 3.60 -9.35
N PRO A 203 3.82 3.31 -8.61
CA PRO A 203 3.62 2.16 -7.73
C PRO A 203 2.99 0.94 -8.42
N GLY A 204 2.90 0.89 -9.75
CA GLY A 204 2.40 -0.26 -10.49
C GLY A 204 0.92 -0.17 -10.85
N PHE A 205 0.31 1.00 -10.66
CA PHE A 205 -1.09 1.29 -10.95
C PHE A 205 -1.31 2.82 -10.99
N ASN A 206 -2.45 3.23 -11.55
CA ASN A 206 -2.89 4.61 -11.54
C ASN A 206 -3.56 4.95 -10.20
N VAL A 207 -2.89 5.77 -9.38
CA VAL A 207 -3.35 6.09 -8.02
C VAL A 207 -4.64 6.90 -8.00
N PRO A 208 -4.81 7.98 -8.80
CA PRO A 208 -6.09 8.69 -8.89
C PRO A 208 -7.28 7.78 -9.23
N LEU A 209 -7.17 6.97 -10.28
CA LEU A 209 -8.25 6.06 -10.70
C LEU A 209 -8.55 4.98 -9.64
N TRP A 210 -7.52 4.41 -9.02
CA TRP A 210 -7.71 3.47 -7.91
C TRP A 210 -8.46 4.13 -6.74
N LEU A 211 -8.12 5.38 -6.40
CA LEU A 211 -8.76 6.08 -5.29
C LEU A 211 -10.26 6.31 -5.52
N GLU A 212 -10.66 6.58 -6.76
CA GLU A 212 -12.07 6.76 -7.19
C GLU A 212 -12.92 5.48 -7.14
N GLY A 213 -12.30 4.30 -6.96
CA GLY A 213 -13.00 3.02 -6.79
C GLY A 213 -13.13 2.17 -8.06
N ALA A 214 -12.21 2.35 -9.01
CA ALA A 214 -12.08 1.49 -10.19
C ALA A 214 -11.68 0.04 -9.88
#